data_AF-A0A2E6N429-F1
#
_entry.id   AF-A0A2E6N429-F1
#
_cell.length_a   1.000
_cell.length_b   1.000
_cell.length_c   1.000
_cell.angle_alpha   90.00
_cell.angle_beta   90.00
_cell.angle_gamma   90.00
#
_symmetry.space_group_name_H-M   'P 1'
#
loop_
_entity.id
_entity.type
_entity.pdbx_description
1 polymer ?
#
loop_
_entity_poly.entity_id
_entity_poly.type
_entity_poly.pdbx_seq_one_letter_code
_entity_poly.pdbx_strand_id
1 'polypeptide(L)'
;MPYLHCIGNHDVLGLSSRRKVAPDHPEIGRAYIMKRLGMERDYYSFNHKSWHFIVLNSIFEKEGTSGPAYEARVGERQMDWLRFDLGKHKDKPTIAVSHFAAFSHKGQII
;
A
#
# COMPACT_ATOMS: atom_id res chain seq x y z
N MET A 1 -18.03 -7.03 13.43
CA MET A 1 -17.02 -7.82 12.69
C MET A 1 -15.89 -6.85 12.34
N PRO A 2 -14.64 -7.08 12.76
CA PRO A 2 -13.54 -6.16 12.46
C PRO A 2 -13.20 -6.21 10.98
N TYR A 3 -12.85 -5.07 10.39
CA TYR A 3 -12.33 -4.95 9.04
C TYR A 3 -10.99 -4.22 9.07
N LEU A 4 -10.10 -4.58 8.16
CA LEU A 4 -8.75 -4.02 8.02
C LEU A 4 -8.57 -3.59 6.57
N HIS A 5 -7.91 -2.44 6.38
CA HIS A 5 -7.91 -1.75 5.10
C HIS A 5 -6.60 -1.97 4.34
N CYS A 6 -6.74 -2.21 3.03
CA CYS A 6 -5.65 -2.17 2.06
C CYS A 6 -5.90 -0.98 1.14
N ILE A 7 -4.93 -0.08 0.99
CA ILE A 7 -5.06 1.11 0.14
C ILE A 7 -4.83 0.72 -1.32
N GLY A 8 -5.73 1.17 -2.18
CA GLY A 8 -5.63 1.06 -3.63
C GLY A 8 -5.34 2.39 -4.32
N ASN A 9 -5.10 2.34 -5.63
CA ASN A 9 -4.73 3.51 -6.42
C ASN A 9 -5.83 4.58 -6.47
N HIS A 10 -7.10 4.20 -6.27
CA HIS A 10 -8.23 5.13 -6.25
C HIS A 10 -8.46 5.81 -4.89
N ASP A 11 -7.79 5.33 -3.83
CA ASP A 11 -7.92 5.91 -2.49
C ASP A 11 -6.98 7.10 -2.28
N VAL A 12 -5.92 7.22 -3.08
CA VAL A 12 -4.91 8.28 -2.96
C VAL A 12 -5.42 9.57 -3.61
N LEU A 13 -5.73 10.57 -2.78
CA LEU A 13 -6.30 11.83 -3.26
C LEU A 13 -5.32 12.56 -4.19
N GLY A 14 -5.72 12.81 -5.43
CA GLY A 14 -4.94 13.61 -6.37
C GLY A 14 -3.77 12.89 -7.03
N LEU A 15 -3.65 11.56 -6.91
CA LEU A 15 -2.64 10.75 -7.60
C LEU A 15 -2.99 10.50 -9.08
N SER A 16 -3.13 11.58 -9.84
CA SER A 16 -3.43 11.55 -11.27
C SER A 16 -3.05 12.87 -11.93
N SER A 17 -2.54 12.79 -13.17
CA SER A 17 -2.39 13.96 -14.05
C SER A 17 -3.70 14.68 -14.35
N ARG A 18 -4.85 13.99 -14.18
CA ARG A 18 -6.20 14.55 -14.34
C ARG A 18 -6.83 14.98 -13.01
N ARG A 19 -6.02 15.18 -11.96
CA ARG A 19 -6.54 15.60 -10.64
C ARG A 19 -7.36 16.87 -10.77
N LYS A 20 -8.50 16.90 -10.07
CA LYS A 20 -9.37 18.08 -9.93
C LYS A 20 -9.16 18.80 -8.60
N VAL A 21 -8.15 18.39 -7.85
CA VAL A 21 -7.75 18.99 -6.58
C VAL A 21 -6.48 19.80 -6.80
N ALA A 22 -6.37 20.93 -6.10
CA ALA A 22 -5.18 21.75 -6.18
C ALA A 22 -3.95 20.99 -5.63
N PRO A 23 -2.74 21.21 -6.18
CA PRO A 23 -1.53 20.51 -5.74
C PRO A 23 -1.16 20.76 -4.27
N ASP A 24 -1.59 21.89 -3.72
CA ASP A 24 -1.38 22.37 -2.36
C ASP A 24 -2.57 22.06 -1.42
N HIS A 25 -3.54 21.25 -1.86
CA HIS A 25 -4.66 20.86 -1.02
C HIS A 25 -4.16 20.18 0.26
N PRO A 26 -4.61 20.59 1.45
CA PRO A 26 -4.05 20.14 2.74
C PRO A 26 -4.21 18.63 2.98
N GLU A 27 -5.15 18.01 2.29
CA GLU A 27 -5.41 16.57 2.37
C GLU A 27 -4.87 15.79 1.16
N ILE A 28 -4.06 16.37 0.27
CA ILE A 28 -3.55 15.64 -0.91
C ILE A 28 -2.76 14.38 -0.50
N GLY A 29 -2.90 13.32 -1.29
CA GLY A 29 -2.24 12.04 -1.07
C GLY A 29 -3.00 11.08 -0.15
N ARG A 30 -2.27 10.09 0.37
CA ARG A 30 -2.81 8.99 1.19
C ARG A 30 -3.22 9.41 2.61
N ALA A 31 -2.67 10.52 3.12
CA ALA A 31 -2.98 11.00 4.47
C ALA A 31 -4.49 11.24 4.67
N TYR A 32 -5.19 11.66 3.62
CA TYR A 32 -6.65 11.82 3.62
C TYR A 32 -7.39 10.54 4.02
N ILE A 33 -7.16 9.45 3.29
CA ILE A 33 -7.88 8.20 3.52
C ILE A 33 -7.43 7.56 4.84
N MET A 34 -6.13 7.62 5.16
CA MET A 34 -5.59 7.09 6.40
C MET A 34 -6.22 7.75 7.62
N LYS A 35 -6.35 9.09 7.63
CA LYS A 35 -7.00 9.82 8.72
C LYS A 35 -8.46 9.41 8.90
N ARG A 36 -9.21 9.24 7.81
CA ARG A 36 -10.65 8.88 7.84
C ARG A 36 -10.88 7.45 8.30
N LEU A 37 -9.95 6.55 7.99
CA LEU A 37 -10.02 5.15 8.36
C LEU A 37 -9.28 4.82 9.67
N GLY A 38 -8.66 5.82 10.31
CA GLY A 38 -7.88 5.61 11.53
C GLY A 38 -6.64 4.73 11.33
N MET A 39 -6.04 4.78 10.14
CA MET A 39 -4.85 3.99 9.81
C MET A 39 -3.58 4.73 10.23
N GLU A 40 -2.74 4.08 11.04
CA GLU A 40 -1.43 4.63 11.43
C GLU A 40 -0.38 4.46 10.32
N ARG A 41 -0.52 3.41 9.50
CA ARG A 41 0.40 3.06 8.41
C ARG A 41 -0.37 2.57 7.19
N ASP A 42 0.22 2.76 6.02
CA ASP A 42 -0.33 2.34 4.73
C ASP A 42 0.07 0.90 4.33
N TYR A 43 1.04 0.31 5.03
CA TYR A 43 1.35 -1.12 5.05
C TYR A 43 1.64 -1.56 6.49
N TYR A 44 1.26 -2.78 6.84
CA TYR A 44 1.37 -3.30 8.20
C TYR A 44 1.20 -4.82 8.23
N SER A 45 1.54 -5.43 9.37
CA SER A 45 1.32 -6.85 9.62
C SER A 45 0.70 -7.07 11.00
N PHE A 46 0.03 -8.20 11.19
CA PHE A 46 -0.55 -8.57 12.47
C PHE A 46 -0.72 -10.08 12.57
N ASN A 47 -0.85 -10.58 13.80
CA ASN A 47 -1.16 -11.99 14.05
C ASN A 47 -2.62 -12.14 14.45
N HIS A 48 -3.27 -13.17 13.91
CA HIS A 48 -4.60 -13.58 14.34
C HIS A 48 -4.63 -15.10 14.49
N LYS A 49 -4.78 -15.57 15.73
CA LYS A 49 -4.64 -16.98 16.11
C LYS A 49 -3.27 -17.53 15.63
N SER A 50 -3.27 -18.67 14.95
CA SER A 50 -2.06 -19.30 14.43
C SER A 50 -1.56 -18.69 13.12
N TRP A 51 -2.24 -17.67 12.57
CA TRP A 51 -1.92 -17.07 11.27
C TRP A 51 -1.23 -15.72 11.41
N HIS A 52 -0.38 -15.43 10.44
CA HIS A 52 0.23 -14.13 10.23
C HIS A 52 -0.40 -13.47 8.99
N PHE A 53 -0.71 -12.19 9.08
CA PHE A 53 -1.33 -11.42 8.03
C PHE A 53 -0.49 -10.19 7.71
N ILE A 54 -0.37 -9.88 6.43
CA ILE A 54 0.38 -8.75 5.91
C ILE A 54 -0.52 -7.98 4.96
N VAL A 55 -0.55 -6.66 5.09
CA VAL A 55 -1.18 -5.75 4.16
C VAL A 55 -0.09 -4.89 3.53
N LEU A 56 0.06 -5.02 2.22
CA LEU A 56 1.07 -4.34 1.43
C LEU A 56 0.49 -3.08 0.78
N ASN A 57 1.33 -2.06 0.64
CA ASN A 57 1.05 -0.92 -0.22
C ASN A 57 1.76 -1.13 -1.56
N SER A 58 0.98 -1.47 -2.59
CA SER A 58 1.47 -1.65 -3.96
C SER A 58 1.40 -0.40 -4.83
N ILE A 59 1.13 0.77 -4.25
CA ILE A 59 1.01 2.06 -4.94
C ILE A 59 2.35 2.80 -4.84
N PHE A 60 3.23 2.59 -5.81
CA PHE A 60 4.49 3.33 -5.87
C PHE A 60 4.26 4.66 -6.58
N GLU A 61 4.13 5.73 -5.81
CA GLU A 61 3.97 7.10 -6.32
C GLU A 61 5.21 7.52 -7.12
N LYS A 62 4.99 8.16 -8.27
CA LYS A 62 6.05 8.71 -9.11
C LYS A 62 5.55 9.88 -9.94
N GLU A 63 6.48 10.65 -10.47
CA GLU A 63 6.14 11.72 -11.41
C GLU A 63 6.16 11.20 -12.84
N GLY A 64 5.02 11.35 -13.53
CA GLY A 64 4.87 11.05 -14.94
C GLY A 64 5.11 12.30 -15.81
N THR A 65 5.10 12.10 -17.12
CA THR A 65 5.30 13.17 -18.12
C THR A 65 4.25 14.28 -18.08
N SER A 66 3.10 14.04 -17.46
CA SER A 66 1.98 14.98 -17.37
C SER A 66 1.54 15.26 -15.94
N GLY A 67 2.41 15.01 -14.96
CA GLY A 67 2.14 15.19 -13.53
C GLY A 67 2.07 13.88 -12.74
N PRO A 68 1.42 13.87 -11.57
CA PRO A 68 1.46 12.74 -10.65
C PRO A 68 0.95 11.46 -11.30
N ALA A 69 1.67 10.38 -11.05
CA ALA A 69 1.38 9.06 -11.55
C ALA A 69 1.73 8.02 -10.47
N TYR A 70 1.51 6.75 -10.81
CA TYR A 70 1.92 5.65 -9.96
C TYR A 70 2.39 4.48 -10.82
N GLU A 71 3.07 3.56 -10.16
CA GLU A 71 3.44 2.26 -10.67
C GLU A 71 2.95 1.20 -9.71
N ALA A 72 2.40 0.11 -10.25
CA ALA A 72 2.04 -1.06 -9.47
C ALA A 72 3.33 -1.76 -9.03
N ARG A 73 3.81 -1.45 -7.82
CA ARG A 73 5.09 -1.93 -7.29
C ARG A 73 5.13 -1.81 -5.76
N VAL A 74 5.74 -2.79 -5.11
CA VAL A 74 6.13 -2.69 -3.70
C VAL A 74 7.52 -2.05 -3.64
N GLY A 75 7.64 -0.88 -3.00
CA GLY A 75 8.92 -0.16 -2.95
C GLY A 75 9.99 -0.87 -2.10
N GLU A 76 11.26 -0.61 -2.40
CA GLU A 76 12.42 -1.27 -1.76
C GLU A 76 12.38 -1.22 -0.22
N ARG A 77 12.10 -0.05 0.38
CA ARG A 77 11.97 0.08 1.84
C ARG A 77 10.90 -0.84 2.44
N GLN A 78 9.82 -1.06 1.70
CA GLN A 78 8.75 -1.96 2.12
C GLN A 78 9.15 -3.42 1.91
N MET A 79 9.91 -3.74 0.85
CA MET A 79 10.48 -5.07 0.64
C MET A 79 11.49 -5.44 1.74
N ASP A 80 12.33 -4.51 2.16
CA ASP A 80 13.26 -4.72 3.28
C ASP A 80 12.49 -4.96 4.59
N TRP A 81 11.48 -4.14 4.86
CA TRP A 81 10.60 -4.34 6.00
C TRP A 81 9.92 -5.73 5.95
N LEU A 82 9.39 -6.11 4.80
CA LEU A 82 8.71 -7.39 4.58
C LEU A 82 9.64 -8.57 4.84
N ARG A 83 10.92 -8.48 4.43
CA ARG A 83 11.93 -9.50 4.71
C ARG A 83 12.10 -9.73 6.21
N PHE A 84 12.22 -8.67 7.00
CA PHE A 84 12.36 -8.78 8.46
C PHE A 84 11.08 -9.29 9.14
N ASP A 85 9.92 -8.82 8.68
CA ASP A 85 8.61 -9.21 9.19
C ASP A 85 8.35 -10.71 8.98
N LEU A 86 8.56 -11.21 7.76
CA LEU A 86 8.48 -12.64 7.44
C LEU A 86 9.49 -13.47 8.23
N GLY A 87 10.72 -12.99 8.40
CA GLY A 87 11.74 -13.66 9.22
C GLY A 87 11.32 -13.81 10.69
N LYS A 88 10.71 -12.76 11.25
CA LYS A 88 10.18 -12.75 12.63
C LYS A 88 9.00 -13.69 12.81
N HIS A 89 8.23 -13.95 11.75
CA HIS A 89 6.99 -14.73 11.77
C HIS A 89 7.06 -16.06 11.00
N LYS A 90 8.27 -16.54 10.71
CA LYS A 90 8.55 -17.75 9.90
C LYS A 90 7.81 -19.04 10.32
N ASP A 91 7.41 -19.14 11.59
CA ASP A 91 6.75 -20.32 12.15
C ASP A 91 5.21 -20.27 12.04
N LYS A 92 4.66 -19.26 11.35
CA LYS A 92 3.21 -19.10 11.11
C LYS A 92 2.90 -19.13 9.61
N PRO A 93 1.81 -19.80 9.19
CA PRO A 93 1.29 -19.60 7.85
C PRO A 93 0.90 -18.14 7.64
N THR A 94 1.27 -17.59 6.49
CA THR A 94 1.16 -16.16 6.19
C THR A 94 0.20 -15.91 5.03
N ILE A 95 -0.67 -14.91 5.17
CA ILE A 95 -1.49 -14.36 4.09
C ILE A 95 -1.07 -12.92 3.85
N ALA A 96 -0.75 -12.58 2.59
CA ALA A 96 -0.49 -11.21 2.17
C ALA A 96 -1.65 -10.69 1.33
N VAL A 97 -2.08 -9.46 1.62
CA VAL A 97 -3.10 -8.71 0.87
C VAL A 97 -2.41 -7.54 0.17
N SER A 98 -2.73 -7.35 -1.10
CA SER A 98 -2.23 -6.26 -1.93
C SER A 98 -3.32 -5.84 -2.89
N HIS A 99 -3.42 -4.54 -3.17
CA HIS A 99 -4.41 -4.01 -4.12
C HIS A 99 -4.10 -4.44 -5.55
N PHE A 100 -2.84 -4.31 -5.98
CA PHE A 100 -2.39 -4.92 -7.23
C PHE A 100 -1.98 -6.37 -6.97
N ALA A 101 -2.33 -7.27 -7.90
CA ALA A 101 -1.86 -8.65 -7.87
C ALA A 101 -0.32 -8.67 -7.87
N ALA A 102 0.29 -9.53 -7.04
CA ALA A 102 1.76 -9.62 -6.96
C ALA A 102 2.41 -10.10 -8.27
N PHE A 103 1.66 -10.91 -9.02
CA PHE A 103 2.03 -11.43 -10.33
C PHE A 103 0.87 -11.24 -11.29
N SER A 104 1.10 -10.46 -12.34
CA SER A 104 0.17 -10.28 -13.46
C SER A 104 0.98 -10.14 -14.76
N HIS A 105 0.42 -9.53 -15.80
CA HIS A 105 1.17 -9.18 -17.02
C HIS A 105 2.39 -8.25 -16.75
N LYS A 106 2.47 -7.65 -15.56
CA LYS A 106 3.66 -6.99 -14.99
C LYS A 106 3.84 -7.52 -13.57
N GLY A 107 5.07 -7.78 -13.14
CA GLY A 107 5.39 -8.15 -11.76
C GLY A 107 5.52 -6.92 -10.85
N GLN A 108 5.12 -7.07 -9.58
CA GLN A 108 5.05 -5.96 -8.61
C GLN A 108 6.14 -6.06 -7.54
N ILE A 109 6.74 -7.26 -7.44
CA ILE A 109 7.89 -7.58 -6.61
C ILE A 109 9.04 -7.74 -7.59
N ILE A 110 10.02 -6.84 -7.51
CA ILE A 110 11.18 -6.79 -8.42
C ILE A 110 12.43 -6.88 -7.56
#